data_AF-A0A7Y2GB39-F1
#
_entry.id   AF-A0A7Y2GB39-F1
#
_cell.length_a   1.000
_cell.length_b   1.000
_cell.length_c   1.000
_cell.angle_alpha   90.00
_cell.angle_beta   90.00
_cell.angle_gamma   90.00
#
_symmetry.space_group_name_H-M   'P 1'
#
loop_
_entity.id
_entity.type
_entity.pdbx_description
1 polymer ?
#
loop_
_entity_poly.entity_id
_entity_poly.type
_entity_poly.pdbx_seq_one_letter_code
_entity_poly.pdbx_strand_id
1 'polypeptide(L)'
;MYVDKTRREPGKPTPGRRVLVATSLAFLMTLLSSCDAFQDNDTGFRGDNEFLSSRDITRIGQLNGSLRATLSAQALEGGLEFYRLPDSDEFDRIPQDPLNPLTRAKVRLGQLLYHETALGTSCRQESASETYSCAGCHFAQAGFQAATPQGIAEGGRGFFNRKLDPAYDSSSDENTPDLQPIRSPSSMNTAYQQLMLWNGQFGGVGLNFGTEANWTGPKEANMLGMHGLETQAVAGMTVHRMDDVENSRVASIPFYQRLFGEAFPADDEPVTLMNSALAIAAFERTILANRSPFQRWLRGEARAMSEDQMRGAILFFGKAECSACHTGPALSSMTFYALGMNDLDGAVDPRVDLRAFGGTVPDDVRRGRGGFTGRVADDYRFKTPQLYNLTDTPFYSHGASFSSVRDVIAYKNAAVPQNSLVPVERLSSYFRPLGLSESEIDDLTVFIEEALYDPELMRYVPAVLPSGNCTPHNDAESRQELGCF
;
A
#
# COMPACT_ATOMS: atom_id res chain seq x y z
N MET A 1 66.68 -16.06 10.33
CA MET A 1 67.72 -15.30 11.05
C MET A 1 67.38 -13.82 10.93
N TYR A 2 66.86 -13.21 12.01
CA TYR A 2 67.53 -12.19 12.84
C TYR A 2 67.54 -10.79 12.15
N VAL A 3 67.07 -9.62 12.64
CA VAL A 3 66.54 -9.05 13.92
C VAL A 3 65.91 -7.68 13.55
N ASP A 4 64.66 -7.37 13.89
CA ASP A 4 64.19 -6.43 14.95
C ASP A 4 64.91 -5.06 15.10
N LYS A 5 64.12 -3.97 15.03
CA LYS A 5 63.93 -2.93 16.07
C LYS A 5 63.37 -1.63 15.48
N THR A 6 62.19 -1.24 15.92
CA THR A 6 61.99 0.07 16.61
C THR A 6 60.68 0.08 17.40
N ARG A 7 60.80 0.37 18.69
CA ARG A 7 59.71 0.67 19.64
C ARG A 7 59.21 2.11 19.46
N ARG A 8 57.91 2.35 19.62
CA ARG A 8 57.34 3.53 20.28
C ARG A 8 56.06 3.16 21.07
N GLU A 9 55.91 3.81 22.22
CA GLU A 9 54.99 3.54 23.33
C GLU A 9 53.51 3.91 23.09
N PRO A 10 52.56 3.44 23.96
CA PRO A 10 51.13 3.50 23.70
C PRO A 10 50.46 4.79 24.23
N GLY A 11 49.60 5.38 23.40
CA GLY A 11 48.72 6.50 23.73
C GLY A 11 47.45 6.08 24.47
N LYS A 12 47.06 6.88 25.47
CA LYS A 12 45.90 6.74 26.35
C LYS A 12 44.53 6.83 25.62
N PRO A 13 43.47 6.21 26.17
CA PRO A 13 42.14 6.18 25.56
C PRO A 13 41.33 7.45 25.82
N THR A 14 40.55 7.88 24.82
CA THR A 14 39.51 8.91 24.92
C THR A 14 38.16 8.31 25.36
N PRO A 15 37.29 9.06 26.07
CA PRO A 15 36.11 8.50 26.71
C PRO A 15 34.92 8.36 25.75
N GLY A 16 34.25 7.21 25.83
CA GLY A 16 33.08 6.86 25.03
C GLY A 16 31.82 7.63 25.39
N ARG A 17 31.03 7.95 24.34
CA ARG A 17 29.62 8.32 24.44
C ARG A 17 28.79 7.06 24.68
N ARG A 18 28.06 7.04 25.80
CA ARG A 18 27.05 6.02 26.11
C ARG A 18 25.83 6.22 25.22
N VAL A 19 25.48 5.21 24.43
CA VAL A 19 24.17 5.05 23.79
C VAL A 19 23.35 4.17 24.73
N LEU A 20 22.19 4.66 25.18
CA LEU A 20 21.23 3.87 25.95
C LEU A 20 20.57 2.86 24.99
N VAL A 21 20.80 1.57 25.24
CA VAL A 21 20.01 0.47 24.68
C VAL A 21 19.18 -0.09 25.85
N ALA A 22 17.86 0.07 25.77
CA ALA A 22 16.93 -0.52 26.72
C ALA A 22 16.53 -1.91 26.21
N THR A 23 17.18 -2.94 26.76
CA THR A 23 16.70 -4.33 26.71
C THR A 23 15.78 -4.59 27.90
N SER A 24 14.61 -5.17 27.67
CA SER A 24 13.82 -5.78 28.75
C SER A 24 13.18 -7.06 28.23
N LEU A 25 13.70 -8.19 28.73
CA LEU A 25 13.15 -9.52 28.58
C LEU A 25 12.95 -10.11 29.98
N ALA A 26 11.87 -10.88 30.11
CA ALA A 26 11.51 -11.81 31.17
C ALA A 26 10.90 -11.25 32.47
N PHE A 27 9.64 -11.61 32.71
CA PHE A 27 9.29 -12.40 33.91
C PHE A 27 7.97 -13.17 33.66
N LEU A 28 8.02 -14.50 33.77
CA LEU A 28 6.87 -15.39 33.86
C LEU A 28 7.06 -16.32 35.07
N MET A 29 5.93 -16.64 35.71
CA MET A 29 5.66 -17.66 36.73
C MET A 29 5.89 -17.34 38.21
N THR A 30 4.78 -17.15 38.93
CA THR A 30 4.38 -18.08 40.00
C THR A 30 2.86 -18.01 40.24
N LEU A 31 2.21 -19.18 40.28
CA LEU A 31 0.81 -19.41 40.63
C LEU A 31 0.79 -20.21 41.94
N LEU A 32 0.01 -19.77 42.95
CA LEU A 32 -1.08 -20.53 43.61
C LEU A 32 -1.41 -20.01 45.03
N SER A 33 -2.72 -19.99 45.29
CA SER A 33 -3.45 -19.83 46.57
C SER A 33 -3.53 -18.39 47.10
N SER A 34 -4.69 -17.75 47.20
CA SER A 34 -5.89 -18.22 47.92
C SER A 34 -7.12 -17.38 47.52
N CYS A 35 -8.30 -18.00 47.49
CA CYS A 35 -9.59 -17.31 47.52
C CYS A 35 -9.74 -16.51 48.81
N ASP A 36 -10.12 -15.23 48.71
CA ASP A 36 -11.30 -14.62 49.35
C ASP A 36 -11.18 -13.09 49.42
N ALA A 37 -12.33 -12.43 49.30
CA ALA A 37 -12.62 -11.02 49.57
C ALA A 37 -12.10 -9.97 48.57
N PHE A 38 -12.91 -9.72 47.52
CA PHE A 38 -12.87 -8.48 46.75
C PHE A 38 -13.68 -7.42 47.52
N GLN A 39 -12.99 -6.48 48.18
CA GLN A 39 -13.53 -5.20 48.62
C GLN A 39 -12.83 -4.09 47.86
N ASP A 40 -13.63 -3.15 47.39
CA ASP A 40 -13.26 -1.94 46.66
C ASP A 40 -12.00 -1.27 47.19
N ASN A 41 -11.03 -1.05 46.31
CA ASN A 41 -10.23 0.17 46.38
C ASN A 41 -9.73 0.59 45.00
N ASP A 42 -10.35 1.68 44.58
CA ASP A 42 -10.14 2.49 43.39
C ASP A 42 -8.72 3.08 43.38
N THR A 43 -7.88 2.65 42.43
CA THR A 43 -6.62 3.31 42.09
C THR A 43 -6.69 3.88 40.68
N GLY A 44 -7.40 4.99 40.55
CA GLY A 44 -6.89 6.22 39.95
C GLY A 44 -6.27 6.10 38.55
N PHE A 45 -7.08 5.81 37.54
CA PHE A 45 -6.85 6.33 36.20
C PHE A 45 -7.44 7.75 36.17
N ARG A 46 -6.59 8.78 36.23
CA ARG A 46 -7.00 10.16 35.90
C ARG A 46 -7.26 10.22 34.40
N GLY A 47 -8.46 9.84 33.99
CA GLY A 47 -9.03 10.28 32.73
C GLY A 47 -9.46 11.72 32.89
N ASP A 48 -8.82 12.62 32.15
CA ASP A 48 -9.30 14.00 32.00
C ASP A 48 -10.64 13.95 31.25
N ASN A 49 -11.74 13.79 31.99
CA ASN A 49 -13.10 14.02 31.50
C ASN A 49 -13.30 15.54 31.39
N GLU A 50 -12.74 16.15 30.35
CA GLU A 50 -13.15 17.49 29.94
C GLU A 50 -14.61 17.44 29.48
N PHE A 51 -15.52 17.90 30.34
CA PHE A 51 -16.90 18.16 29.96
C PHE A 51 -16.92 19.24 28.88
N LEU A 52 -17.22 18.85 27.62
CA LEU A 52 -17.39 19.79 26.50
C LEU A 52 -18.38 20.90 26.86
N SER A 53 -18.04 22.13 26.52
CA SER A 53 -18.94 23.25 26.74
C SER A 53 -20.18 23.15 25.83
N SER A 54 -21.27 23.83 26.21
CA SER A 54 -22.47 23.92 25.36
C SER A 54 -22.18 24.55 23.98
N ARG A 55 -21.15 25.40 23.91
CA ARG A 55 -20.67 26.01 22.65
C ARG A 55 -20.00 24.96 21.77
N ASP A 56 -19.17 24.10 22.34
CA ASP A 56 -18.46 23.04 21.58
C ASP A 56 -19.45 22.01 21.04
N ILE A 57 -20.46 21.64 21.83
CA ILE A 57 -21.55 20.74 21.39
C ILE A 57 -22.30 21.36 20.19
N THR A 58 -22.59 22.67 20.25
CA THR A 58 -23.29 23.37 19.16
C THR A 58 -22.42 23.43 17.90
N ARG A 59 -21.13 23.72 18.04
CA ARG A 59 -20.17 23.81 16.92
C ARG A 59 -19.98 22.47 16.23
N ILE A 60 -19.74 21.40 16.98
CA ILE A 60 -19.62 20.04 16.46
C ILE A 60 -20.92 19.61 15.77
N GLY A 61 -22.08 19.96 16.33
CA GLY A 61 -23.37 19.71 15.70
C GLY A 61 -23.53 20.40 14.34
N GLN A 62 -23.09 21.66 14.23
CA GLN A 62 -23.10 22.41 12.97
C GLN A 62 -22.15 21.80 11.93
N LEU A 63 -20.92 21.46 12.30
CA LEU A 63 -19.95 20.83 11.38
C LEU A 63 -20.45 19.47 10.88
N ASN A 64 -21.02 18.65 11.77
CA ASN A 64 -21.66 17.39 11.40
C ASN A 64 -22.79 17.60 10.38
N GLY A 65 -23.68 18.57 10.63
CA GLY A 65 -24.78 18.89 9.73
C GLY A 65 -24.29 19.36 8.35
N SER A 66 -23.32 20.27 8.33
CA SER A 66 -22.70 20.78 7.10
C SER A 66 -22.04 19.67 6.30
N LEU A 67 -21.22 18.82 6.93
CA LEU A 67 -20.55 17.73 6.24
C LEU A 67 -21.54 16.71 5.66
N ARG A 68 -22.60 16.36 6.40
CA ARG A 68 -23.66 15.48 5.87
C ARG A 68 -24.34 16.08 4.64
N ALA A 69 -24.65 17.37 4.67
CA ALA A 69 -25.24 18.07 3.54
C ALA A 69 -24.29 18.09 2.33
N THR A 70 -23.00 18.41 2.53
CA THR A 70 -21.99 18.42 1.48
C THR A 70 -21.84 17.05 0.83
N LEU A 71 -21.66 15.98 1.62
CA LEU A 71 -21.56 14.62 1.10
C LEU A 71 -22.82 14.18 0.36
N SER A 72 -24.00 14.47 0.90
CA SER A 72 -25.27 14.10 0.26
C SER A 72 -25.48 14.81 -1.07
N ALA A 73 -24.93 16.01 -1.25
CA ALA A 73 -24.99 16.74 -2.51
C ALA A 73 -24.02 16.19 -3.58
N GLN A 74 -22.95 15.50 -3.17
CA GLN A 74 -21.94 14.92 -4.08
C GLN A 74 -22.13 13.42 -4.31
N ALA A 75 -22.90 12.73 -3.45
CA ALA A 75 -23.15 11.30 -3.60
C ALA A 75 -23.94 11.03 -4.88
N LEU A 76 -23.45 10.10 -5.70
CA LEU A 76 -24.13 9.71 -6.93
C LEU A 76 -25.49 9.04 -6.61
N GLU A 77 -25.53 8.15 -5.62
CA GLU A 77 -26.73 7.45 -5.15
C GLU A 77 -26.56 7.03 -3.66
N GLY A 78 -27.64 6.84 -2.91
CA GLY A 78 -27.59 6.26 -1.54
C GLY A 78 -27.08 7.19 -0.42
N GLY A 79 -26.80 8.46 -0.72
CA GLY A 79 -26.36 9.44 0.30
C GLY A 79 -25.01 9.06 0.92
N LEU A 80 -24.93 9.04 2.25
CA LEU A 80 -23.67 8.75 2.95
C LEU A 80 -23.18 7.30 2.72
N GLU A 81 -24.08 6.37 2.43
CA GLU A 81 -23.74 4.97 2.16
C GLU A 81 -22.82 4.82 0.95
N PHE A 82 -22.89 5.75 -0.01
CA PHE A 82 -22.01 5.80 -1.17
C PHE A 82 -20.52 5.84 -0.83
N TYR A 83 -20.16 6.40 0.33
CA TYR A 83 -18.77 6.56 0.76
C TYR A 83 -18.33 5.50 1.78
N ARG A 84 -19.23 4.59 2.17
CA ARG A 84 -18.96 3.63 3.24
C ARG A 84 -18.24 2.39 2.70
N LEU A 85 -17.12 2.05 3.31
CA LEU A 85 -16.46 0.75 3.13
C LEU A 85 -17.18 -0.30 3.99
N PRO A 86 -17.49 -1.50 3.45
CA PRO A 86 -18.01 -2.59 4.25
C PRO A 86 -16.94 -3.13 5.22
N ASP A 87 -17.37 -3.94 6.17
CA ASP A 87 -16.44 -4.72 6.98
C ASP A 87 -15.76 -5.79 6.09
N SER A 88 -14.51 -6.13 6.39
CA SER A 88 -13.65 -6.90 5.47
C SER A 88 -14.07 -8.36 5.29
N ASP A 89 -15.01 -8.85 6.10
CA ASP A 89 -15.61 -10.17 6.02
C ASP A 89 -17.07 -10.16 5.51
N GLU A 90 -17.63 -8.99 5.18
CA GLU A 90 -18.91 -8.84 4.48
C GLU A 90 -18.71 -9.05 2.96
N PHE A 91 -18.27 -10.24 2.55
CA PHE A 91 -17.84 -10.52 1.17
C PHE A 91 -18.88 -10.17 0.09
N ASP A 92 -20.17 -10.35 0.36
CA ASP A 92 -21.25 -10.01 -0.57
C ASP A 92 -21.37 -8.49 -0.84
N ARG A 93 -20.76 -7.66 0.01
CA ARG A 93 -20.75 -6.20 -0.10
C ARG A 93 -19.44 -5.65 -0.68
N ILE A 94 -18.44 -6.50 -0.87
CA ILE A 94 -17.16 -6.12 -1.46
C ILE A 94 -17.24 -6.34 -2.98
N PRO A 95 -16.90 -5.35 -3.82
CA PRO A 95 -16.86 -5.57 -5.25
C PRO A 95 -15.88 -6.69 -5.60
N GLN A 96 -16.33 -7.63 -6.43
CA GLN A 96 -15.62 -8.86 -6.74
C GLN A 96 -15.74 -9.20 -8.22
N ASP A 97 -14.76 -9.94 -8.73
CA ASP A 97 -14.81 -10.46 -10.09
C ASP A 97 -15.80 -11.63 -10.16
N PRO A 98 -16.71 -11.67 -11.14
CA PRO A 98 -17.67 -12.77 -11.28
C PRO A 98 -17.03 -14.16 -11.47
N LEU A 99 -15.82 -14.23 -12.01
CA LEU A 99 -15.03 -15.46 -12.22
C LEU A 99 -14.18 -15.82 -11.00
N ASN A 100 -14.06 -14.93 -10.02
CA ASN A 100 -13.42 -15.22 -8.74
C ASN A 100 -14.25 -14.73 -7.54
N PRO A 101 -15.42 -15.34 -7.26
CA PRO A 101 -16.20 -15.01 -6.08
C PRO A 101 -15.39 -15.22 -4.80
N LEU A 102 -15.52 -14.27 -3.88
CA LEU A 102 -14.91 -14.27 -2.57
C LEU A 102 -15.50 -15.37 -1.70
N THR A 103 -14.62 -16.14 -1.06
CA THR A 103 -14.99 -17.09 -0.02
C THR A 103 -14.03 -16.93 1.16
N ARG A 104 -14.46 -17.33 2.35
CA ARG A 104 -13.59 -17.31 3.54
C ARG A 104 -12.32 -18.13 3.32
N ALA A 105 -12.44 -19.27 2.64
CA ALA A 105 -11.30 -20.15 2.34
C ALA A 105 -10.31 -19.49 1.37
N LYS A 106 -10.78 -18.88 0.27
CA LYS A 106 -9.92 -18.15 -0.68
C LYS A 106 -9.21 -16.97 -0.03
N VAL A 107 -9.94 -16.16 0.74
CA VAL A 107 -9.38 -15.00 1.46
C VAL A 107 -8.33 -15.45 2.47
N ARG A 108 -8.60 -16.54 3.22
CA ARG A 108 -7.65 -17.07 4.20
C ARG A 108 -6.37 -17.62 3.54
N LEU A 109 -6.52 -18.39 2.46
CA LEU A 109 -5.39 -18.90 1.68
C LEU A 109 -4.59 -17.73 1.10
N GLY A 110 -5.26 -16.78 0.46
CA GLY A 110 -4.68 -15.59 -0.12
C GLY A 110 -3.90 -14.74 0.87
N GLN A 111 -4.44 -14.56 2.09
CA GLN A 111 -3.75 -13.84 3.16
C GLN A 111 -2.40 -14.48 3.48
N LEU A 112 -2.32 -15.81 3.53
CA LEU A 112 -1.07 -16.49 3.81
C LEU A 112 -0.11 -16.39 2.62
N LEU A 113 -0.59 -16.69 1.40
CA LEU A 113 0.23 -16.66 0.18
C LEU A 113 0.79 -15.25 -0.10
N TYR A 114 0.00 -14.19 0.13
CA TYR A 114 0.46 -12.80 -0.03
C TYR A 114 1.70 -12.48 0.80
N HIS A 115 1.82 -13.10 1.97
CA HIS A 115 2.93 -12.91 2.90
C HIS A 115 3.99 -14.02 2.79
N GLU A 116 3.72 -15.08 2.03
CA GLU A 116 4.52 -16.30 2.02
C GLU A 116 5.79 -16.11 1.18
N THR A 117 6.92 -15.96 1.86
CA THR A 117 8.21 -15.82 1.18
C THR A 117 8.65 -17.10 0.51
N ALA A 118 8.15 -18.27 0.92
CA ALA A 118 8.45 -19.56 0.29
C ALA A 118 7.97 -19.69 -1.18
N LEU A 119 7.24 -18.70 -1.70
CA LEU A 119 6.84 -18.63 -3.12
C LEU A 119 7.94 -18.09 -4.03
N GLY A 120 8.81 -17.19 -3.54
CA GLY A 120 9.87 -16.56 -4.32
C GLY A 120 11.00 -17.54 -4.64
N THR A 121 10.83 -18.36 -5.68
CA THR A 121 11.69 -19.52 -5.96
C THR A 121 12.34 -19.48 -7.35
N SER A 122 11.75 -18.76 -8.31
CA SER A 122 12.29 -18.62 -9.67
C SER A 122 13.36 -17.52 -9.78
N CYS A 123 14.19 -17.42 -8.73
CA CYS A 123 15.14 -16.33 -8.55
C CYS A 123 16.30 -16.39 -9.55
N ARG A 124 16.89 -15.23 -9.84
CA ARG A 124 18.12 -15.12 -10.64
C ARG A 124 19.34 -15.56 -9.83
N GLN A 125 19.34 -15.33 -8.52
CA GLN A 125 20.33 -15.89 -7.60
C GLN A 125 19.69 -16.83 -6.59
N GLU A 126 20.29 -18.00 -6.40
CA GLU A 126 19.84 -19.01 -5.43
C GLU A 126 19.79 -18.45 -4.00
N SER A 127 20.70 -17.52 -3.66
CA SER A 127 20.74 -16.82 -2.36
C SER A 127 19.48 -16.01 -2.05
N ALA A 128 18.70 -15.63 -3.06
CA ALA A 128 17.46 -14.91 -2.91
C ALA A 128 16.21 -15.81 -2.90
N SER A 129 16.38 -17.13 -3.08
CA SER A 129 15.30 -18.08 -2.94
C SER A 129 14.66 -17.98 -1.56
N GLU A 130 13.34 -17.91 -1.56
CA GLU A 130 12.47 -17.79 -0.41
C GLU A 130 12.69 -16.54 0.47
N THR A 131 13.11 -15.42 -0.11
CA THR A 131 13.43 -14.18 0.66
C THR A 131 12.39 -13.07 0.56
N TYR A 132 11.46 -13.14 -0.39
CA TYR A 132 10.49 -12.07 -0.69
C TYR A 132 9.10 -12.62 -0.98
N SER A 133 8.08 -11.77 -0.84
CA SER A 133 6.66 -12.04 -1.09
C SER A 133 5.97 -10.77 -1.59
N CYS A 134 4.68 -10.82 -1.92
CA CYS A 134 3.88 -9.61 -2.24
C CYS A 134 3.96 -8.59 -1.10
N ALA A 135 3.86 -9.05 0.15
CA ALA A 135 3.98 -8.21 1.33
C ALA A 135 5.34 -7.49 1.39
N GLY A 136 6.40 -8.00 0.77
CA GLY A 136 7.70 -7.34 0.72
C GLY A 136 7.67 -5.94 0.07
N CYS A 137 6.83 -5.75 -0.94
CA CYS A 137 6.64 -4.45 -1.60
C CYS A 137 5.35 -3.74 -1.18
N HIS A 138 4.48 -4.44 -0.43
CA HIS A 138 3.14 -4.00 -0.07
C HIS A 138 2.78 -4.42 1.37
N PHE A 139 3.60 -4.08 2.36
CA PHE A 139 3.35 -4.50 3.75
C PHE A 139 2.48 -3.51 4.52
N ALA A 140 1.74 -4.04 5.50
CA ALA A 140 0.72 -3.28 6.24
C ALA A 140 1.28 -2.06 7.00
N GLN A 141 2.49 -2.12 7.56
CA GLN A 141 3.09 -0.98 8.29
C GLN A 141 3.41 0.22 7.39
N ALA A 142 3.40 0.06 6.07
CA ALA A 142 3.62 1.10 5.08
C ALA A 142 2.32 1.45 4.32
N GLY A 143 1.15 1.21 4.90
CA GLY A 143 -0.14 1.46 4.22
C GLY A 143 -0.32 0.58 2.98
N PHE A 144 0.27 -0.63 2.99
CA PHE A 144 0.40 -1.53 1.84
C PHE A 144 1.11 -0.93 0.61
N GLN A 145 2.04 -0.02 0.85
CA GLN A 145 2.90 0.59 -0.15
C GLN A 145 4.35 0.15 0.08
N ALA A 146 5.22 0.46 -0.88
CA ALA A 146 6.65 0.42 -0.63
C ALA A 146 7.01 1.58 0.32
N ALA A 147 7.68 1.29 1.44
CA ALA A 147 8.29 2.30 2.31
C ALA A 147 9.55 2.94 1.69
N THR A 148 9.75 2.71 0.40
CA THR A 148 10.85 3.20 -0.44
C THR A 148 10.26 3.85 -1.70
N PRO A 149 10.99 4.73 -2.40
CA PRO A 149 10.53 5.32 -3.66
C PRO A 149 10.19 4.27 -4.74
N GLN A 150 10.91 3.14 -4.68
CA GLN A 150 10.78 2.00 -5.58
C GLN A 150 10.79 0.72 -4.74
N GLY A 151 9.80 -0.16 -4.94
CA GLY A 151 9.75 -1.46 -4.27
C GLY A 151 10.86 -2.39 -4.76
N ILE A 152 11.45 -3.16 -3.85
CA ILE A 152 12.50 -4.14 -4.15
C ILE A 152 12.02 -5.52 -3.68
N ALA A 153 11.76 -6.42 -4.62
CA ALA A 153 11.48 -7.82 -4.29
C ALA A 153 12.80 -8.60 -4.24
N GLU A 154 13.11 -9.40 -5.26
CA GLU A 154 14.41 -10.05 -5.39
C GLU A 154 15.54 -9.03 -5.50
N GLY A 155 16.65 -9.30 -4.80
CA GLY A 155 17.82 -8.44 -4.75
C GLY A 155 17.74 -7.32 -3.71
N GLY A 156 16.67 -7.27 -2.89
CA GLY A 156 16.60 -6.39 -1.73
C GLY A 156 17.02 -7.07 -0.43
N ARG A 157 17.71 -6.35 0.44
CA ARG A 157 18.03 -6.80 1.81
C ARG A 157 17.64 -5.76 2.87
N GLY A 158 17.37 -6.26 4.07
CA GLY A 158 16.94 -5.45 5.21
C GLY A 158 15.46 -5.05 5.15
N PHE A 159 14.92 -4.73 6.32
CA PHE A 159 13.53 -4.33 6.55
C PHE A 159 13.42 -2.83 6.84
N PHE A 160 14.12 -2.30 7.85
CA PHE A 160 13.99 -0.88 8.25
C PHE A 160 14.60 0.08 7.22
N ASN A 161 15.64 -0.36 6.52
CA ASN A 161 16.32 0.40 5.49
C ASN A 161 16.58 -0.50 4.28
N ARG A 162 15.48 -0.95 3.67
CA ARG A 162 15.52 -1.88 2.53
C ARG A 162 16.32 -1.27 1.38
N LYS A 163 17.35 -2.01 0.94
CA LYS A 163 18.35 -1.54 -0.02
C LYS A 163 18.76 -2.63 -0.99
N LEU A 164 19.24 -2.23 -2.17
CA LEU A 164 19.73 -3.14 -3.19
C LEU A 164 20.99 -3.90 -2.71
N ASP A 165 20.97 -5.22 -2.83
CA ASP A 165 22.09 -6.11 -2.59
C ASP A 165 23.23 -5.85 -3.60
N PRO A 166 24.49 -5.61 -3.16
CA PRO A 166 25.64 -5.42 -4.04
C PRO A 166 25.90 -6.58 -5.00
N ALA A 167 25.36 -7.76 -4.72
CA ALA A 167 25.42 -8.90 -5.64
C ALA A 167 24.55 -8.70 -6.89
N TYR A 168 23.64 -7.71 -6.87
CA TYR A 168 22.76 -7.37 -7.98
C TYR A 168 23.25 -6.10 -8.66
N ASP A 169 23.24 -6.12 -9.99
CA ASP A 169 23.47 -4.94 -10.82
C ASP A 169 22.51 -4.96 -12.00
N SER A 170 22.17 -3.78 -12.51
CA SER A 170 21.34 -3.63 -13.70
C SER A 170 22.15 -3.74 -15.00
N SER A 171 23.42 -4.18 -14.93
CA SER A 171 24.32 -4.25 -16.08
C SER A 171 24.26 -5.59 -16.82
N SER A 172 23.65 -6.61 -16.22
CA SER A 172 23.47 -7.94 -16.81
C SER A 172 22.13 -8.57 -16.43
N ASP A 173 21.53 -9.32 -17.37
CA ASP A 173 20.27 -10.04 -17.16
C ASP A 173 20.37 -11.11 -16.06
N GLU A 174 21.57 -11.64 -15.81
CA GLU A 174 21.80 -12.68 -14.81
C GLU A 174 21.72 -12.17 -13.36
N ASN A 175 21.95 -10.87 -13.13
CA ASN A 175 21.95 -10.28 -11.79
C ASN A 175 21.00 -9.08 -11.68
N THR A 176 20.02 -8.97 -12.58
CA THR A 176 19.05 -7.87 -12.56
C THR A 176 18.09 -8.02 -11.38
N PRO A 177 18.02 -7.02 -10.48
CA PRO A 177 17.09 -7.04 -9.35
C PRO A 177 15.64 -6.88 -9.83
N ASP A 178 14.70 -7.30 -9.00
CA ASP A 178 13.28 -7.04 -9.25
C ASP A 178 12.91 -5.66 -8.70
N LEU A 179 13.03 -4.68 -9.60
CA LEU A 179 12.72 -3.27 -9.39
C LEU A 179 11.77 -2.78 -10.49
N GLN A 180 10.60 -2.28 -10.10
CA GLN A 180 9.63 -1.74 -11.06
C GLN A 180 9.97 -0.29 -11.42
N PRO A 181 9.85 0.14 -12.69
CA PRO A 181 10.34 1.45 -13.16
C PRO A 181 9.58 2.67 -12.59
N ILE A 182 8.57 2.44 -11.77
CA ILE A 182 7.68 3.43 -11.19
C ILE A 182 7.30 2.97 -9.79
N ARG A 183 6.83 3.89 -8.94
CA ARG A 183 6.48 3.57 -7.56
C ARG A 183 5.38 2.50 -7.49
N SER A 184 5.51 1.55 -6.57
CA SER A 184 4.43 0.57 -6.30
C SER A 184 3.18 1.27 -5.77
N PRO A 185 1.99 1.07 -6.39
CA PRO A 185 0.73 1.52 -5.82
C PRO A 185 0.41 0.81 -4.49
N SER A 186 -0.45 1.41 -3.65
CA SER A 186 -1.01 0.70 -2.49
C SER A 186 -1.90 -0.45 -2.95
N SER A 187 -1.87 -1.60 -2.26
CA SER A 187 -2.84 -2.69 -2.47
C SER A 187 -4.16 -2.46 -1.70
N MET A 188 -4.24 -1.43 -0.84
CA MET A 188 -5.47 -1.11 -0.11
C MET A 188 -6.59 -0.62 -1.02
N ASN A 189 -7.83 -0.95 -0.63
CA ASN A 189 -9.07 -0.51 -1.25
C ASN A 189 -9.16 -0.84 -2.76
N THR A 190 -8.34 -1.78 -3.24
CA THR A 190 -8.23 -2.15 -4.65
C THR A 190 -9.46 -2.89 -5.16
N ALA A 191 -10.32 -3.42 -4.27
CA ALA A 191 -11.63 -3.96 -4.64
C ALA A 191 -12.45 -2.98 -5.50
N TYR A 192 -12.29 -1.67 -5.28
CA TYR A 192 -13.01 -0.61 -6.00
C TYR A 192 -12.34 -0.20 -7.32
N GLN A 193 -11.35 -0.97 -7.79
CA GLN A 193 -10.63 -0.72 -9.03
C GLN A 193 -10.82 -1.88 -9.99
N GLN A 194 -11.45 -1.61 -11.14
CA GLN A 194 -11.62 -2.62 -12.19
C GLN A 194 -10.36 -2.83 -13.01
N LEU A 195 -9.45 -1.84 -13.08
CA LEU A 195 -8.16 -1.97 -13.73
C LEU A 195 -7.03 -1.57 -12.78
N MET A 196 -5.93 -2.33 -12.84
CA MET A 196 -4.81 -2.23 -11.91
C MET A 196 -3.57 -1.56 -12.54
N LEU A 197 -2.64 -1.17 -11.66
CA LEU A 197 -1.48 -0.31 -11.93
C LEU A 197 -1.83 1.14 -12.26
N TRP A 198 -0.81 2.00 -12.30
CA TRP A 198 -0.96 3.43 -12.55
C TRP A 198 -1.54 3.76 -13.93
N ASN A 199 -1.23 2.95 -14.96
CA ASN A 199 -1.73 3.14 -16.33
C ASN A 199 -2.99 2.32 -16.65
N GLY A 200 -3.44 1.47 -15.72
CA GLY A 200 -4.64 0.64 -15.89
C GLY A 200 -4.47 -0.52 -16.87
N GLN A 201 -3.24 -1.01 -17.10
CA GLN A 201 -2.98 -2.01 -18.14
C GLN A 201 -3.49 -3.43 -17.80
N PHE A 202 -3.78 -3.72 -16.53
CA PHE A 202 -4.28 -5.03 -16.11
C PHE A 202 -5.78 -5.00 -15.83
N GLY A 203 -6.49 -5.93 -16.46
CA GLY A 203 -7.94 -6.11 -16.49
C GLY A 203 -8.42 -6.30 -17.92
N GLY A 204 -8.98 -7.46 -18.22
CA GLY A 204 -9.53 -7.86 -19.52
C GLY A 204 -10.94 -7.33 -19.80
N VAL A 205 -11.39 -6.32 -19.06
CA VAL A 205 -12.76 -5.79 -19.09
C VAL A 205 -12.79 -4.27 -19.24
N GLY A 206 -13.97 -3.73 -19.50
CA GLY A 206 -14.25 -2.30 -19.36
C GLY A 206 -13.41 -1.43 -20.29
N LEU A 207 -12.68 -0.46 -19.73
CA LEU A 207 -11.93 0.55 -20.50
C LEU A 207 -10.75 -0.02 -21.31
N ASN A 208 -10.42 -1.31 -21.13
CA ASN A 208 -9.37 -1.99 -21.88
C ASN A 208 -9.88 -2.71 -23.13
N PHE A 209 -11.20 -2.75 -23.39
CA PHE A 209 -11.71 -3.25 -24.66
C PHE A 209 -11.16 -2.43 -25.84
N GLY A 210 -10.80 -3.12 -26.93
CA GLY A 210 -10.15 -2.50 -28.09
C GLY A 210 -8.66 -2.19 -27.89
N THR A 211 -8.00 -2.82 -26.91
CA THR A 211 -6.55 -2.75 -26.70
C THR A 211 -5.86 -4.12 -26.79
N GLU A 212 -6.56 -5.14 -27.26
CA GLU A 212 -6.14 -6.55 -27.28
C GLU A 212 -4.83 -6.75 -28.05
N ALA A 213 -4.60 -5.96 -29.10
CA ALA A 213 -3.34 -5.96 -29.87
C ALA A 213 -2.10 -5.58 -29.02
N ASN A 214 -2.30 -4.91 -27.89
CA ASN A 214 -1.23 -4.51 -26.97
C ASN A 214 -1.09 -5.48 -25.78
N TRP A 215 -1.90 -6.54 -25.69
CA TRP A 215 -1.86 -7.51 -24.60
C TRP A 215 -0.76 -8.53 -24.85
N THR A 216 0.49 -8.08 -24.75
CA THR A 216 1.71 -8.88 -24.93
C THR A 216 2.52 -8.96 -23.64
N GLY A 217 3.31 -10.04 -23.50
CA GLY A 217 4.11 -10.28 -22.30
C GLY A 217 3.21 -10.43 -21.07
N PRO A 218 3.51 -9.78 -19.92
CA PRO A 218 2.67 -9.89 -18.72
C PRO A 218 1.19 -9.50 -18.96
N LYS A 219 0.92 -8.64 -19.95
CA LYS A 219 -0.45 -8.17 -20.28
C LYS A 219 -1.29 -9.23 -20.98
N GLU A 220 -0.70 -10.34 -21.43
CA GLU A 220 -1.45 -11.49 -21.97
C GLU A 220 -2.45 -12.05 -20.95
N ALA A 221 -2.20 -11.86 -19.64
CA ALA A 221 -3.15 -12.20 -18.59
C ALA A 221 -4.52 -11.50 -18.74
N ASN A 222 -4.62 -10.37 -19.47
CA ASN A 222 -5.89 -9.73 -19.79
C ASN A 222 -6.81 -10.66 -20.62
N MET A 223 -6.27 -11.63 -21.36
CA MET A 223 -7.05 -12.60 -22.14
C MET A 223 -7.91 -13.51 -21.27
N LEU A 224 -7.66 -13.57 -19.96
CA LEU A 224 -8.50 -14.28 -18.99
C LEU A 224 -9.89 -13.65 -18.84
N GLY A 225 -10.08 -12.40 -19.30
CA GLY A 225 -11.37 -11.71 -19.21
C GLY A 225 -11.76 -11.30 -17.79
N MET A 226 -10.81 -11.31 -16.85
CA MET A 226 -11.02 -10.94 -15.46
C MET A 226 -10.77 -9.44 -15.22
N HIS A 227 -11.25 -8.95 -14.08
CA HIS A 227 -10.93 -7.65 -13.51
C HIS A 227 -9.43 -7.56 -13.19
N GLY A 228 -8.98 -6.33 -12.94
CA GLY A 228 -7.57 -6.02 -12.81
C GLY A 228 -6.87 -6.69 -11.64
N LEU A 229 -7.55 -7.00 -10.52
CA LEU A 229 -6.92 -7.63 -9.36
C LEU A 229 -6.52 -9.08 -9.62
N GLU A 230 -7.42 -9.88 -10.21
CA GLU A 230 -7.10 -11.25 -10.60
C GLU A 230 -6.05 -11.26 -11.71
N THR A 231 -6.21 -10.36 -12.69
CA THR A 231 -5.26 -10.23 -13.80
C THR A 231 -3.87 -9.84 -13.33
N GLN A 232 -3.76 -8.85 -12.43
CA GLN A 232 -2.47 -8.40 -11.90
C GLN A 232 -1.84 -9.44 -10.96
N ALA A 233 -2.64 -10.20 -10.20
CA ALA A 233 -2.10 -11.25 -9.36
C ALA A 233 -1.47 -12.37 -10.21
N VAL A 234 -2.14 -12.78 -11.30
CA VAL A 234 -1.60 -13.79 -12.24
C VAL A 234 -0.31 -13.27 -12.89
N ALA A 235 -0.34 -12.07 -13.46
CA ALA A 235 0.84 -11.50 -14.11
C ALA A 235 1.97 -11.21 -13.11
N GLY A 236 1.62 -10.73 -11.92
CA GLY A 236 2.55 -10.33 -10.86
C GLY A 236 3.32 -11.51 -10.30
N MET A 237 2.70 -12.67 -10.12
CA MET A 237 3.40 -13.90 -9.71
C MET A 237 4.57 -14.23 -10.65
N THR A 238 4.38 -14.14 -11.97
CA THR A 238 5.44 -14.37 -12.95
C THR A 238 6.45 -13.23 -13.02
N VAL A 239 5.98 -11.97 -13.07
CA VAL A 239 6.86 -10.79 -13.13
C VAL A 239 7.82 -10.75 -11.94
N HIS A 240 7.33 -11.18 -10.78
CA HIS A 240 8.07 -11.20 -9.52
C HIS A 240 8.63 -12.58 -9.18
N ARG A 241 8.77 -13.50 -10.16
CA ARG A 241 9.51 -14.77 -10.02
C ARG A 241 8.99 -15.71 -8.91
N MET A 242 7.68 -15.65 -8.67
CA MET A 242 6.92 -16.52 -7.76
C MET A 242 6.09 -17.58 -8.52
N ASP A 243 6.39 -17.83 -9.80
CA ASP A 243 5.56 -18.61 -10.72
C ASP A 243 5.73 -20.13 -10.66
N ASP A 244 6.68 -20.65 -9.87
CA ASP A 244 6.94 -22.08 -9.69
C ASP A 244 6.24 -22.66 -8.45
N VAL A 245 4.96 -22.32 -8.26
CA VAL A 245 4.19 -22.67 -7.04
C VAL A 245 4.17 -24.17 -6.80
N GLU A 246 3.92 -24.95 -7.85
CA GLU A 246 3.76 -26.40 -7.83
C GLU A 246 5.00 -27.13 -7.33
N ASN A 247 6.20 -26.57 -7.55
CA ASN A 247 7.47 -27.11 -7.06
C ASN A 247 8.02 -26.39 -5.83
N SER A 248 7.37 -25.31 -5.38
CA SER A 248 7.76 -24.57 -4.17
C SER A 248 7.51 -25.37 -2.89
N ARG A 249 8.12 -24.93 -1.78
CA ARG A 249 7.84 -25.52 -0.45
C ARG A 249 6.35 -25.42 -0.07
N VAL A 250 5.62 -24.42 -0.55
CA VAL A 250 4.19 -24.25 -0.29
C VAL A 250 3.40 -25.50 -0.71
N ALA A 251 3.71 -26.08 -1.87
CA ALA A 251 3.04 -27.27 -2.38
C ALA A 251 3.27 -28.52 -1.52
N SER A 252 4.39 -28.57 -0.80
CA SER A 252 4.75 -29.71 0.06
C SER A 252 4.19 -29.63 1.49
N ILE A 253 3.69 -28.46 1.92
CA ILE A 253 3.22 -28.24 3.29
C ILE A 253 1.76 -28.72 3.43
N PRO A 254 1.46 -29.72 4.29
CA PRO A 254 0.10 -30.28 4.42
C PRO A 254 -0.96 -29.26 4.84
N PHE A 255 -0.55 -28.19 5.53
CA PHE A 255 -1.46 -27.10 5.89
C PHE A 255 -1.94 -26.33 4.65
N TYR A 256 -1.05 -26.02 3.71
CA TYR A 256 -1.41 -25.35 2.46
C TYR A 256 -2.25 -26.25 1.56
N GLN A 257 -1.89 -27.52 1.41
CA GLN A 257 -2.67 -28.48 0.62
C GLN A 257 -4.14 -28.54 1.04
N ARG A 258 -4.42 -28.52 2.36
CA ARG A 258 -5.79 -28.44 2.88
C ARG A 258 -6.47 -27.12 2.53
N LEU A 259 -5.79 -25.99 2.72
CA LEU A 259 -6.37 -24.68 2.40
C LEU A 259 -6.66 -24.50 0.91
N PHE A 260 -5.82 -25.03 0.02
CA PHE A 260 -6.08 -25.08 -1.41
C PHE A 260 -7.32 -25.93 -1.72
N GLY A 261 -7.44 -27.13 -1.14
CA GLY A 261 -8.64 -27.96 -1.31
C GLY A 261 -9.93 -27.32 -0.78
N GLU A 262 -9.85 -26.55 0.31
CA GLU A 262 -10.99 -25.78 0.84
C GLU A 262 -11.36 -24.58 -0.04
N ALA A 263 -10.36 -23.90 -0.61
CA ALA A 263 -10.55 -22.71 -1.45
C ALA A 263 -11.03 -23.04 -2.87
N PHE A 264 -10.60 -24.18 -3.41
CA PHE A 264 -10.87 -24.62 -4.78
C PHE A 264 -11.33 -26.10 -4.82
N PRO A 265 -12.48 -26.42 -4.20
CA PRO A 265 -12.94 -27.81 -4.06
C PRO A 265 -13.40 -28.47 -5.38
N ALA A 266 -13.49 -27.69 -6.46
CA ALA A 266 -13.86 -28.18 -7.79
C ALA A 266 -12.65 -28.67 -8.61
N ASP A 267 -11.43 -28.41 -8.15
CA ASP A 267 -10.21 -28.73 -8.86
C ASP A 267 -9.58 -30.00 -8.28
N ASP A 268 -9.25 -30.96 -9.14
CA ASP A 268 -8.62 -32.22 -8.72
C ASP A 268 -7.21 -32.00 -8.14
N GLU A 269 -6.47 -31.04 -8.69
CA GLU A 269 -5.14 -30.61 -8.25
C GLU A 269 -5.18 -29.11 -7.93
N PRO A 270 -5.59 -28.72 -6.70
CA PRO A 270 -5.92 -27.32 -6.40
C PRO A 270 -4.68 -26.45 -6.17
N VAL A 271 -3.51 -27.02 -5.91
CA VAL A 271 -2.25 -26.27 -5.71
C VAL A 271 -1.68 -25.91 -7.08
N THR A 272 -2.02 -24.73 -7.58
CA THR A 272 -1.53 -24.23 -8.88
C THR A 272 -1.15 -22.75 -8.80
N LEU A 273 -0.36 -22.29 -9.77
CA LEU A 273 -0.11 -20.86 -9.97
C LEU A 273 -1.41 -20.04 -10.08
N MET A 274 -2.37 -20.51 -10.88
CA MET A 274 -3.64 -19.82 -11.09
C MET A 274 -4.43 -19.69 -9.79
N ASN A 275 -4.60 -20.79 -9.06
CA ASN A 275 -5.34 -20.78 -7.80
C ASN A 275 -4.64 -19.95 -6.71
N SER A 276 -3.31 -19.91 -6.72
CA SER A 276 -2.54 -19.03 -5.83
C SER A 276 -2.82 -17.56 -6.13
N ALA A 277 -2.77 -17.17 -7.41
CA ALA A 277 -3.08 -15.81 -7.84
C ALA A 277 -4.53 -15.42 -7.53
N LEU A 278 -5.50 -16.32 -7.77
CA LEU A 278 -6.91 -16.07 -7.46
C LEU A 278 -7.17 -15.94 -5.95
N ALA A 279 -6.49 -16.72 -5.13
CA ALA A 279 -6.57 -16.59 -3.68
C ALA A 279 -5.95 -15.27 -3.21
N ILE A 280 -4.77 -14.90 -3.72
CA ILE A 280 -4.12 -13.60 -3.45
C ILE A 280 -5.05 -12.44 -3.81
N ALA A 281 -5.62 -12.43 -5.01
CA ALA A 281 -6.56 -11.40 -5.44
C ALA A 281 -7.81 -11.34 -4.54
N ALA A 282 -8.33 -12.50 -4.10
CA ALA A 282 -9.44 -12.55 -3.16
C ALA A 282 -9.09 -11.90 -1.82
N PHE A 283 -7.87 -12.12 -1.31
CA PHE A 283 -7.38 -11.43 -0.11
C PHE A 283 -7.22 -9.92 -0.33
N GLU A 284 -6.61 -9.50 -1.44
CA GLU A 284 -6.41 -8.07 -1.75
C GLU A 284 -7.74 -7.29 -1.77
N ARG A 285 -8.83 -7.90 -2.26
CA ARG A 285 -10.18 -7.30 -2.21
C ARG A 285 -10.66 -6.97 -0.79
N THR A 286 -10.13 -7.65 0.23
CA THR A 286 -10.52 -7.45 1.64
C THR A 286 -9.65 -6.46 2.40
N ILE A 287 -8.56 -5.95 1.79
CA ILE A 287 -7.67 -4.97 2.39
C ILE A 287 -8.34 -3.59 2.33
N LEU A 288 -9.23 -3.32 3.28
CA LEU A 288 -10.03 -2.09 3.33
C LEU A 288 -9.63 -1.21 4.52
N ALA A 289 -9.54 0.11 4.32
CA ALA A 289 -9.30 1.08 5.39
C ALA A 289 -10.59 1.46 6.15
N ASN A 290 -11.38 0.44 6.51
CA ASN A 290 -12.75 0.58 7.00
C ASN A 290 -12.87 0.98 8.48
N ARG A 291 -11.76 1.15 9.22
CA ARG A 291 -11.74 1.61 10.63
C ARG A 291 -11.20 3.03 10.81
N SER A 292 -10.99 3.79 9.73
CA SER A 292 -10.55 5.19 9.80
C SER A 292 -11.58 6.09 10.51
N PRO A 293 -11.18 7.23 11.09
CA PRO A 293 -12.10 8.22 11.68
C PRO A 293 -13.26 8.61 10.76
N PHE A 294 -13.01 8.82 9.46
CA PHE A 294 -14.04 9.12 8.48
C PHE A 294 -15.04 7.97 8.31
N GLN A 295 -14.56 6.72 8.27
CA GLN A 295 -15.42 5.54 8.17
C GLN A 295 -16.25 5.28 9.45
N ARG A 296 -15.71 5.58 10.63
CA ARG A 296 -16.47 5.58 11.89
C ARG A 296 -17.55 6.67 11.90
N TRP A 297 -17.21 7.87 11.43
CA TRP A 297 -18.15 8.97 11.30
C TRP A 297 -19.31 8.65 10.35
N LEU A 298 -19.02 8.04 9.20
CA LEU A 298 -20.04 7.56 8.25
C LEU A 298 -20.99 6.53 8.87
N ARG A 299 -20.51 5.72 9.82
CA ARG A 299 -21.32 4.76 10.61
C ARG A 299 -22.10 5.39 11.76
N GLY A 300 -22.06 6.72 11.91
CA GLY A 300 -22.88 7.45 12.87
C GLY A 300 -22.14 7.92 14.12
N GLU A 301 -20.85 7.63 14.25
CA GLU A 301 -20.04 8.15 15.35
C GLU A 301 -19.73 9.64 15.13
N ALA A 302 -20.66 10.51 15.54
CA ALA A 302 -20.62 11.95 15.28
C ALA A 302 -19.39 12.70 15.85
N ARG A 303 -18.59 12.04 16.69
CA ARG A 303 -17.35 12.56 17.29
C ARG A 303 -16.09 11.78 16.87
N ALA A 304 -16.20 10.90 15.87
CA ALA A 304 -15.06 10.12 15.41
C ALA A 304 -13.98 10.99 14.76
N MET A 305 -14.36 12.15 14.20
CA MET A 305 -13.44 13.14 13.63
C MET A 305 -13.32 14.40 14.50
N SER A 306 -12.16 15.04 14.47
CA SER A 306 -11.94 16.37 15.05
C SER A 306 -12.61 17.47 14.22
N GLU A 307 -12.71 18.69 14.75
CA GLU A 307 -13.27 19.82 14.02
C GLU A 307 -12.46 20.17 12.76
N ASP A 308 -11.14 20.05 12.83
CA ASP A 308 -10.21 20.35 11.72
C ASP A 308 -10.37 19.32 10.61
N GLN A 309 -10.45 18.04 10.97
CA GLN A 309 -10.78 16.95 10.06
C GLN A 309 -12.13 17.15 9.37
N MET A 310 -13.16 17.62 10.09
CA MET A 310 -14.48 17.92 9.50
C MET A 310 -14.43 19.11 8.53
N ARG A 311 -13.70 20.18 8.86
CA ARG A 311 -13.51 21.31 7.93
C ARG A 311 -12.79 20.89 6.67
N GLY A 312 -11.72 20.10 6.80
CA GLY A 312 -11.00 19.51 5.68
C GLY A 312 -11.91 18.65 4.79
N ALA A 313 -12.74 17.80 5.39
CA ALA A 313 -13.72 17.01 4.65
C ALA A 313 -14.72 17.90 3.89
N ILE A 314 -15.26 18.96 4.53
CA ILE A 314 -16.19 19.90 3.88
C ILE A 314 -15.51 20.58 2.67
N LEU A 315 -14.24 20.96 2.79
CA LEU A 315 -13.46 21.51 1.68
C LEU A 315 -13.28 20.49 0.56
N PHE A 316 -12.88 19.26 0.90
CA PHE A 316 -12.60 18.16 -0.03
C PHE A 316 -13.80 17.81 -0.91
N PHE A 317 -14.98 17.70 -0.30
CA PHE A 317 -16.25 17.40 -0.98
C PHE A 317 -16.98 18.65 -1.49
N GLY A 318 -16.40 19.84 -1.31
CA GLY A 318 -17.01 21.11 -1.68
C GLY A 318 -16.04 21.98 -2.47
N LYS A 319 -15.63 23.09 -1.87
CA LYS A 319 -14.85 24.16 -2.52
C LYS A 319 -13.60 23.67 -3.26
N ALA A 320 -12.88 22.69 -2.71
CA ALA A 320 -11.62 22.22 -3.28
C ALA A 320 -11.80 21.24 -4.45
N GLU A 321 -13.03 20.75 -4.67
CA GLU A 321 -13.41 19.85 -5.78
C GLU A 321 -12.57 18.55 -5.85
N CYS A 322 -11.87 18.14 -4.78
CA CYS A 322 -11.05 16.94 -4.77
C CYS A 322 -11.87 15.68 -5.09
N SER A 323 -13.12 15.65 -4.59
CA SER A 323 -14.09 14.59 -4.83
C SER A 323 -14.58 14.45 -6.27
N ALA A 324 -14.28 15.41 -7.16
CA ALA A 324 -14.59 15.27 -8.59
C ALA A 324 -13.82 14.10 -9.24
N CYS A 325 -12.63 13.78 -8.71
CA CYS A 325 -11.84 12.63 -9.12
C CYS A 325 -11.81 11.55 -8.03
N HIS A 326 -11.67 11.94 -6.76
CA HIS A 326 -11.51 11.03 -5.62
C HIS A 326 -12.84 10.76 -4.92
N THR A 327 -13.61 9.79 -5.43
CA THR A 327 -15.01 9.56 -5.03
C THR A 327 -15.29 8.11 -4.63
N GLY A 328 -16.52 7.85 -4.19
CA GLY A 328 -16.96 6.53 -3.72
C GLY A 328 -16.25 6.04 -2.45
N PRO A 329 -16.40 4.76 -2.08
CA PRO A 329 -15.92 4.24 -0.80
C PRO A 329 -14.40 4.36 -0.61
N ALA A 330 -13.65 4.09 -1.69
CA ALA A 330 -12.18 4.13 -1.70
C ALA A 330 -11.59 5.53 -1.95
N LEU A 331 -12.43 6.55 -2.21
CA LEU A 331 -11.99 7.87 -2.67
C LEU A 331 -11.04 7.78 -3.88
N SER A 332 -11.43 6.93 -4.85
CA SER A 332 -10.69 6.66 -6.08
C SER A 332 -11.65 6.48 -7.25
N SER A 333 -11.14 6.44 -8.47
CA SER A 333 -11.99 6.27 -9.65
C SER A 333 -11.23 5.64 -10.81
N MET A 334 -11.97 5.06 -11.76
CA MET A 334 -11.44 4.50 -13.00
C MET A 334 -11.19 5.55 -14.09
N THR A 335 -10.91 6.80 -13.68
CA THR A 335 -10.55 7.89 -14.58
C THR A 335 -9.04 8.08 -14.63
N PHE A 336 -8.54 8.60 -15.75
CA PHE A 336 -7.12 8.82 -15.98
C PHE A 336 -6.86 10.27 -16.37
N TYR A 337 -5.91 10.92 -15.71
CA TYR A 337 -5.59 12.32 -15.93
C TYR A 337 -4.09 12.56 -16.06
N ALA A 338 -3.72 13.50 -16.94
CA ALA A 338 -2.38 14.05 -16.97
C ALA A 338 -2.36 15.29 -16.09
N LEU A 339 -1.57 15.25 -15.01
CA LEU A 339 -1.39 16.37 -14.10
C LEU A 339 0.01 17.01 -14.22
N GLY A 340 0.94 16.39 -14.96
CA GLY A 340 2.29 16.92 -15.15
C GLY A 340 3.20 16.77 -13.93
N MET A 341 3.00 15.71 -13.14
CA MET A 341 3.92 15.34 -12.05
C MET A 341 5.19 14.70 -12.63
N ASN A 342 6.33 14.89 -11.97
CA ASN A 342 7.58 14.26 -12.42
C ASN A 342 7.53 12.73 -12.29
N ASP A 343 8.21 12.07 -13.23
CA ASP A 343 8.49 10.64 -13.15
C ASP A 343 9.60 10.37 -12.13
N LEU A 344 9.82 9.09 -11.84
CA LEU A 344 10.79 8.66 -10.83
C LEU A 344 12.18 9.24 -11.09
N ASP A 345 12.69 9.19 -12.32
CA ASP A 345 14.01 9.73 -12.67
C ASP A 345 14.05 11.27 -12.88
N GLY A 346 12.90 11.94 -12.75
CA GLY A 346 12.78 13.39 -12.70
C GLY A 346 12.51 13.93 -11.30
N ALA A 347 12.43 13.08 -10.27
CA ALA A 347 12.16 13.54 -8.90
C ALA A 347 13.29 14.48 -8.42
N VAL A 348 12.89 15.65 -7.92
CA VAL A 348 13.80 16.73 -7.51
C VAL A 348 13.99 16.74 -5.99
N ASP A 349 13.24 15.93 -5.24
CA ASP A 349 13.37 15.86 -3.79
C ASP A 349 14.69 15.17 -3.43
N PRO A 350 15.62 15.86 -2.73
CA PRO A 350 16.90 15.29 -2.34
C PRO A 350 16.78 14.11 -1.35
N ARG A 351 15.61 13.87 -0.74
CA ARG A 351 15.31 12.68 0.07
C ARG A 351 14.98 11.45 -0.78
N VAL A 352 14.69 11.65 -2.07
CA VAL A 352 14.45 10.58 -3.03
C VAL A 352 15.80 10.29 -3.71
N ASP A 353 16.62 9.42 -3.09
CA ASP A 353 17.89 9.01 -3.68
C ASP A 353 17.67 7.97 -4.78
N LEU A 354 17.45 8.47 -5.99
CA LEU A 354 17.31 7.65 -7.20
C LEU A 354 18.62 6.99 -7.63
N ARG A 355 19.77 7.50 -7.18
CA ARG A 355 21.09 6.95 -7.53
C ARG A 355 21.33 5.60 -6.87
N ALA A 356 20.59 5.29 -5.81
CA ALA A 356 20.58 3.97 -5.19
C ALA A 356 19.90 2.89 -6.08
N PHE A 357 19.15 3.30 -7.11
CA PHE A 357 18.29 2.41 -7.91
C PHE A 357 18.57 2.44 -9.42
N GLY A 358 19.39 3.38 -9.92
CA GLY A 358 20.06 3.29 -11.22
C GLY A 358 19.21 3.26 -12.49
N GLY A 359 17.89 3.43 -12.41
CA GLY A 359 16.98 3.28 -13.54
C GLY A 359 16.62 4.60 -14.25
N THR A 360 16.59 4.56 -15.58
CA THR A 360 15.81 5.52 -16.37
C THR A 360 14.38 5.01 -16.49
N VAL A 361 13.39 5.91 -16.45
CA VAL A 361 11.99 5.53 -16.66
C VAL A 361 11.76 5.36 -18.18
N PRO A 362 11.36 4.16 -18.65
CA PRO A 362 11.12 3.91 -20.08
C PRO A 362 10.01 4.80 -20.66
N ASP A 363 10.10 5.12 -21.95
CA ASP A 363 9.18 6.05 -22.62
C ASP A 363 7.71 5.62 -22.57
N ASP A 364 7.43 4.31 -22.67
CA ASP A 364 6.08 3.77 -22.54
C ASP A 364 5.54 3.94 -21.11
N VAL A 365 6.39 3.76 -20.09
CA VAL A 365 6.03 4.00 -18.69
C VAL A 365 5.74 5.50 -18.44
N ARG A 366 6.56 6.41 -18.97
CA ARG A 366 6.34 7.87 -18.87
C ARG A 366 5.02 8.30 -19.49
N ARG A 367 4.66 7.70 -20.63
CA ARG A 367 3.40 7.98 -21.32
C ARG A 367 2.18 7.44 -20.57
N GLY A 368 2.34 6.74 -19.45
CA GLY A 368 1.25 6.26 -18.60
C GLY A 368 0.26 5.40 -19.38
N ARG A 369 -1.03 5.74 -19.35
CA ARG A 369 -2.08 5.03 -20.10
C ARG A 369 -1.82 5.02 -21.61
N GLY A 370 -1.22 6.07 -22.17
CA GLY A 370 -0.87 6.14 -23.59
C GLY A 370 0.17 5.09 -23.99
N GLY A 371 1.13 4.80 -23.11
CA GLY A 371 2.13 3.74 -23.33
C GLY A 371 1.50 2.35 -23.47
N PHE A 372 0.44 2.09 -22.71
CA PHE A 372 -0.32 0.84 -22.81
C PHE A 372 -1.28 0.82 -24.00
N THR A 373 -2.10 1.86 -24.16
CA THR A 373 -3.17 1.88 -25.17
C THR A 373 -2.65 2.13 -26.59
N GLY A 374 -1.46 2.70 -26.75
CA GLY A 374 -0.93 3.19 -28.02
C GLY A 374 -1.65 4.44 -28.55
N ARG A 375 -2.64 4.97 -27.82
CA ARG A 375 -3.42 6.12 -28.24
C ARG A 375 -2.76 7.39 -27.73
N VAL A 376 -2.43 8.29 -28.65
CA VAL A 376 -1.85 9.59 -28.28
C VAL A 376 -2.78 10.36 -27.32
N ALA A 377 -4.10 10.22 -27.45
CA ALA A 377 -5.09 10.84 -26.56
C ALA A 377 -4.92 10.48 -25.07
N ASP A 378 -4.32 9.33 -24.78
CA ASP A 378 -4.13 8.80 -23.43
C ASP A 378 -2.73 9.07 -22.85
N ASP A 379 -1.85 9.73 -23.61
CA ASP A 379 -0.48 10.04 -23.19
C ASP A 379 -0.44 10.85 -21.88
N TYR A 380 0.48 10.43 -21.01
CA TYR A 380 0.79 11.01 -19.69
C TYR A 380 -0.37 10.93 -18.68
N ARG A 381 -1.41 10.16 -18.97
CA ARG A 381 -2.53 9.98 -18.06
C ARG A 381 -2.29 8.82 -17.09
N PHE A 382 -2.49 9.09 -15.81
CA PHE A 382 -2.42 8.10 -14.75
C PHE A 382 -3.75 8.00 -14.02
N LYS A 383 -4.05 6.81 -13.51
CA LYS A 383 -5.28 6.47 -12.79
C LYS A 383 -5.37 7.26 -11.50
N THR A 384 -6.58 7.71 -11.14
CA THR A 384 -6.85 8.32 -9.84
C THR A 384 -6.70 7.28 -8.71
N PRO A 385 -5.70 7.39 -7.81
CA PRO A 385 -5.49 6.41 -6.74
C PRO A 385 -6.45 6.64 -5.56
N GLN A 386 -6.49 5.67 -4.64
CA GLN A 386 -7.15 5.77 -3.34
C GLN A 386 -6.36 6.71 -2.40
N LEU A 387 -7.03 7.26 -1.37
CA LEU A 387 -6.45 8.27 -0.47
C LEU A 387 -6.35 7.88 1.01
N TYR A 388 -6.62 6.62 1.37
CA TYR A 388 -6.47 6.15 2.75
C TYR A 388 -5.02 5.73 3.07
N ASN A 389 -4.63 5.87 4.33
CA ASN A 389 -3.30 5.55 4.87
C ASN A 389 -2.12 6.01 3.99
N LEU A 390 -2.13 7.29 3.62
CA LEU A 390 -1.05 7.88 2.83
C LEU A 390 0.18 8.24 3.68
N THR A 391 0.03 8.37 5.00
CA THR A 391 1.08 8.87 5.92
C THR A 391 2.10 7.83 6.35
N ASP A 392 1.88 6.55 6.07
CA ASP A 392 2.81 5.48 6.45
C ASP A 392 4.10 5.45 5.59
N THR A 393 4.22 6.33 4.58
CA THR A 393 5.37 6.42 3.67
C THR A 393 5.52 7.85 3.14
N PRO A 394 6.75 8.41 3.05
CA PRO A 394 6.97 9.80 2.65
C PRO A 394 7.14 9.95 1.13
N PHE A 395 6.50 9.11 0.32
CA PHE A 395 6.69 9.11 -1.14
C PHE A 395 5.33 9.14 -1.82
N TYR A 396 5.06 10.20 -2.59
CA TYR A 396 3.75 10.40 -3.25
C TYR A 396 3.90 10.67 -4.73
N SER A 397 2.81 10.48 -5.48
CA SER A 397 2.75 10.41 -6.95
C SER A 397 3.28 9.10 -7.53
N HIS A 398 3.08 8.93 -8.85
CA HIS A 398 3.61 7.78 -9.58
C HIS A 398 5.14 7.77 -9.61
N GLY A 399 5.76 8.96 -9.63
CA GLY A 399 7.21 9.14 -9.65
C GLY A 399 7.85 9.42 -8.29
N ALA A 400 7.15 9.23 -7.17
CA ALA A 400 7.66 9.58 -5.84
C ALA A 400 8.18 11.03 -5.74
N SER A 401 7.57 11.96 -6.49
CA SER A 401 8.08 13.33 -6.69
C SER A 401 7.80 14.30 -5.53
N PHE A 402 7.09 13.84 -4.50
CA PHE A 402 6.73 14.63 -3.32
C PHE A 402 6.99 13.84 -2.03
N SER A 403 7.25 14.58 -0.94
CA SER A 403 7.53 14.00 0.39
C SER A 403 6.44 14.19 1.46
N SER A 404 5.36 14.92 1.14
CA SER A 404 4.23 15.09 2.05
C SER A 404 2.90 15.21 1.29
N VAL A 405 1.80 14.85 1.96
CA VAL A 405 0.44 15.08 1.43
C VAL A 405 0.20 16.57 1.21
N ARG A 406 0.67 17.41 2.14
CA ARG A 406 0.56 18.87 2.02
C ARG A 406 1.19 19.42 0.74
N ASP A 407 2.38 18.94 0.36
CA ASP A 407 3.05 19.35 -0.88
C ASP A 407 2.24 18.97 -2.12
N VAL A 408 1.60 17.79 -2.11
CA VAL A 408 0.71 17.36 -3.20
C VAL A 408 -0.53 18.25 -3.29
N ILE A 409 -1.12 18.65 -2.15
CA ILE A 409 -2.27 19.57 -2.12
C ILE A 409 -1.85 20.96 -2.61
N ALA A 410 -0.72 21.48 -2.15
CA ALA A 410 -0.18 22.77 -2.60
C ALA A 410 0.10 22.77 -4.11
N TYR A 411 0.66 21.68 -4.63
CA TYR A 411 0.86 21.49 -6.07
C TYR A 411 -0.45 21.52 -6.86
N LYS A 412 -1.48 20.79 -6.39
CA LYS A 412 -2.81 20.80 -7.01
C LYS A 412 -3.48 22.17 -6.92
N ASN A 413 -3.30 22.89 -5.82
CA ASN A 413 -3.84 24.24 -5.63
C ASN A 413 -3.17 25.27 -6.57
N ALA A 414 -1.86 25.16 -6.79
CA ALA A 414 -1.11 26.05 -7.69
C ALA A 414 -1.33 25.72 -9.16
N ALA A 415 -1.52 24.44 -9.49
CA ALA A 415 -1.71 23.92 -10.84
C ALA A 415 -0.58 24.29 -11.83
N VAL A 416 0.67 24.21 -11.36
CA VAL A 416 1.87 24.41 -12.18
C VAL A 416 2.55 23.06 -12.39
N PRO A 417 2.64 22.53 -13.62
CA PRO A 417 3.24 21.21 -13.87
C PRO A 417 4.75 21.21 -13.56
N GLN A 418 5.25 20.08 -13.05
CA GLN A 418 6.68 19.84 -12.82
C GLN A 418 7.37 19.28 -14.09
N ASN A 419 6.65 18.45 -14.84
CA ASN A 419 7.19 17.66 -15.93
C ASN A 419 7.06 18.38 -17.27
N SER A 420 8.18 18.86 -17.81
CA SER A 420 8.24 19.57 -19.10
C SER A 420 7.97 18.68 -20.31
N LEU A 421 7.99 17.34 -20.14
CA LEU A 421 7.62 16.40 -21.21
C LEU A 421 6.11 16.32 -21.43
N VAL A 422 5.30 16.84 -20.50
CA VAL A 422 3.83 16.83 -20.62
C VAL A 422 3.38 18.15 -21.26
N PRO A 423 2.89 18.16 -22.52
CA PRO A 423 2.40 19.37 -23.16
C PRO A 423 1.21 19.97 -22.41
N VAL A 424 1.08 21.30 -22.43
CA VAL A 424 -0.01 22.01 -21.73
C VAL A 424 -1.38 21.55 -22.24
N GLU A 425 -1.49 21.24 -23.54
CA GLU A 425 -2.72 20.75 -24.18
C GLU A 425 -3.11 19.34 -23.73
N ARG A 426 -2.21 18.61 -23.06
CA ARG A 426 -2.47 17.29 -22.48
C ARG A 426 -2.96 17.37 -21.05
N LEU A 427 -2.67 18.45 -20.34
CA LEU A 427 -3.07 18.61 -18.95
C LEU A 427 -4.59 18.56 -18.81
N SER A 428 -5.04 17.89 -17.75
CA SER A 428 -6.46 17.81 -17.42
C SER A 428 -7.05 19.20 -17.23
N SER A 429 -8.28 19.42 -17.71
CA SER A 429 -9.04 20.66 -17.43
C SER A 429 -9.33 20.85 -15.94
N TYR A 430 -9.23 19.79 -15.13
CA TYR A 430 -9.32 19.86 -13.67
C TYR A 430 -8.03 20.37 -13.01
N PHE A 431 -6.89 20.37 -13.71
CA PHE A 431 -5.63 20.89 -13.20
C PHE A 431 -5.55 22.41 -13.41
N ARG A 432 -6.27 23.12 -12.55
CA ARG A 432 -6.41 24.59 -12.55
C ARG A 432 -6.21 25.14 -11.14
N PRO A 433 -5.79 26.41 -10.99
CA PRO A 433 -5.65 26.99 -9.66
C PRO A 433 -6.96 26.93 -8.88
N LEU A 434 -6.90 26.48 -7.62
CA LEU A 434 -8.08 26.30 -6.77
C LEU A 434 -8.33 27.52 -5.86
N GLY A 435 -7.32 28.38 -5.66
CA GLY A 435 -7.45 29.59 -4.85
C GLY A 435 -7.68 29.30 -3.36
N LEU A 436 -7.14 28.18 -2.86
CA LEU A 436 -7.18 27.80 -1.46
C LEU A 436 -6.18 28.63 -0.65
N SER A 437 -6.57 29.05 0.56
CA SER A 437 -5.64 29.65 1.52
C SER A 437 -4.75 28.60 2.17
N GLU A 438 -3.67 29.02 2.84
CA GLU A 438 -2.81 28.11 3.62
C GLU A 438 -3.60 27.33 4.68
N SER A 439 -4.54 27.98 5.37
CA SER A 439 -5.39 27.32 6.36
C SER A 439 -6.31 26.26 5.74
N GLU A 440 -6.81 26.48 4.51
CA GLU A 440 -7.62 25.49 3.81
C GLU A 440 -6.78 24.31 3.32
N ILE A 441 -5.53 24.56 2.91
CA ILE A 441 -4.56 23.51 2.60
C ILE A 441 -4.26 22.68 3.85
N ASP A 442 -4.07 23.33 5.01
CA ASP A 442 -3.81 22.65 6.28
C ASP A 442 -5.01 21.80 6.72
N ASP A 443 -6.23 22.34 6.68
CA ASP A 443 -7.45 21.59 7.00
C ASP A 443 -7.63 20.37 6.05
N LEU A 444 -7.38 20.53 4.74
CA LEU A 444 -7.39 19.40 3.79
C LEU A 444 -6.33 18.36 4.11
N THR A 445 -5.14 18.80 4.51
CA THR A 445 -4.02 17.93 4.88
C THR A 445 -4.43 17.08 6.08
N VAL A 446 -4.96 17.69 7.14
CA VAL A 446 -5.43 16.99 8.35
C VAL A 446 -6.53 15.97 8.02
N PHE A 447 -7.47 16.30 7.14
CA PHE A 447 -8.48 15.33 6.70
C PHE A 447 -7.85 14.10 6.04
N ILE A 448 -6.94 14.29 5.09
CA ILE A 448 -6.32 13.16 4.36
C ILE A 448 -5.37 12.37 5.26
N GLU A 449 -4.55 13.06 6.06
CA GLU A 449 -3.51 12.43 6.87
C GLU A 449 -4.05 11.72 8.10
N GLU A 450 -5.15 12.21 8.69
CA GLU A 450 -5.67 11.66 9.95
C GLU A 450 -7.05 11.04 9.79
N ALA A 451 -8.00 11.70 9.13
CA ALA A 451 -9.37 11.17 9.06
C ALA A 451 -9.50 9.96 8.12
N LEU A 452 -8.61 9.86 7.13
CA LEU A 452 -8.49 8.70 6.24
C LEU A 452 -7.43 7.69 6.71
N TYR A 453 -6.89 7.85 7.92
CA TYR A 453 -5.92 6.92 8.48
C TYR A 453 -6.59 5.81 9.29
N ASP A 454 -6.43 4.56 8.86
CA ASP A 454 -6.82 3.38 9.62
C ASP A 454 -5.63 2.84 10.42
N PRO A 455 -5.59 2.97 11.76
CA PRO A 455 -4.43 2.56 12.55
C PRO A 455 -4.32 1.03 12.74
N GLU A 456 -5.30 0.24 12.29
CA GLU A 456 -5.42 -1.17 12.62
C GLU A 456 -5.03 -2.10 11.46
N LEU A 457 -4.17 -1.67 10.54
CA LEU A 457 -3.84 -2.45 9.33
C LEU A 457 -3.16 -3.81 9.61
N MET A 458 -2.54 -3.97 10.79
CA MET A 458 -1.93 -5.24 11.19
C MET A 458 -2.92 -6.41 11.30
N ARG A 459 -4.23 -6.13 11.34
CA ARG A 459 -5.27 -7.17 11.27
C ARG A 459 -5.22 -8.02 9.99
N TYR A 460 -4.57 -7.51 8.94
CA TYR A 460 -4.40 -8.19 7.66
C TYR A 460 -3.12 -9.04 7.60
N VAL A 461 -2.22 -8.92 8.57
CA VAL A 461 -0.94 -9.65 8.59
C VAL A 461 -1.10 -10.95 9.41
N PRO A 462 -0.72 -12.12 8.87
CA PRO A 462 -0.74 -13.35 9.64
C PRO A 462 0.30 -13.33 10.75
N ALA A 463 -0.02 -13.90 11.91
CA ALA A 463 0.90 -13.97 13.04
C ALA A 463 2.14 -14.84 12.74
N VAL A 464 1.95 -15.92 11.97
CA VAL A 464 3.00 -16.85 11.53
C VAL A 464 2.63 -17.41 10.15
N LEU A 465 3.66 -17.78 9.38
CA LEU A 465 3.51 -18.50 8.12
C LEU A 465 3.62 -20.01 8.33
N PRO A 466 2.84 -20.84 7.63
CA PRO A 466 2.98 -22.30 7.67
C PRO A 466 4.36 -22.82 7.25
N SER A 467 5.10 -22.08 6.41
CA SER A 467 6.49 -22.40 6.06
C SER A 467 7.47 -22.21 7.23
N GLY A 468 7.09 -21.43 8.25
CA GLY A 468 8.01 -20.95 9.28
C GLY A 468 8.96 -19.85 8.80
N ASN A 469 8.86 -19.41 7.55
CA ASN A 469 9.66 -18.30 7.05
C ASN A 469 9.18 -16.98 7.67
N CYS A 470 10.05 -15.97 7.61
CA CYS A 470 9.74 -14.63 8.07
C CYS A 470 8.95 -13.84 7.01
N THR A 471 8.13 -12.89 7.48
CA THR A 471 7.33 -11.97 6.66
C THR A 471 7.55 -10.53 7.16
N PRO A 472 7.58 -9.51 6.30
CA PRO A 472 7.37 -9.59 4.83
C PRO A 472 8.60 -10.03 4.03
N HIS A 473 9.76 -10.09 4.67
CA HIS A 473 11.02 -10.52 4.08
C HIS A 473 11.69 -11.60 4.94
N ASN A 474 12.42 -12.48 4.26
CA ASN A 474 13.11 -13.63 4.87
C ASN A 474 14.61 -13.67 4.54
N ASP A 475 15.15 -12.59 3.94
CA ASP A 475 16.60 -12.42 3.82
C ASP A 475 17.27 -12.28 5.20
N ALA A 476 18.57 -12.62 5.28
CA ALA A 476 19.29 -12.72 6.56
C ALA A 476 19.28 -11.41 7.38
N GLU A 477 19.39 -10.25 6.73
CA GLU A 477 19.37 -8.95 7.40
C GLU A 477 17.96 -8.64 7.93
N SER A 478 16.92 -8.84 7.11
CA SER A 478 15.53 -8.69 7.54
C SER A 478 15.16 -9.62 8.70
N ARG A 479 15.60 -10.89 8.67
CA ARG A 479 15.37 -11.85 9.77
C ARG A 479 15.95 -11.36 11.09
N GLN A 480 17.16 -10.81 11.05
CA GLN A 480 17.81 -10.25 12.23
C GLN A 480 17.06 -9.02 12.75
N GLU A 481 16.66 -8.11 11.87
CA GLU A 481 15.92 -6.89 12.22
C GLU A 481 14.53 -7.17 12.77
N LEU A 482 13.84 -8.17 12.22
CA LEU A 482 12.50 -8.61 12.65
C LEU A 482 12.53 -9.53 13.88
N GLY A 483 13.71 -10.01 14.29
CA GLY A 483 13.85 -10.96 15.41
C GLY A 483 13.24 -12.34 15.10
N CYS A 484 13.30 -12.78 13.85
CA CYS A 484 12.69 -14.00 13.34
C CYS A 484 13.77 -15.01 12.94
N PHE A 485 13.89 -16.11 13.69
CA PHE A 485 14.99 -17.09 13.60
C PHE A 485 14.51 -18.50 13.32
#